data_AF-A0A2S7XVN4-F1
#
_entry.id   AF-A0A2S7XVN4-F1
#
_cell.length_a   1.000
_cell.length_b   1.000
_cell.length_c   1.000
_cell.angle_alpha   90.00
_cell.angle_beta   90.00
_cell.angle_gamma   90.00
#
_symmetry.space_group_name_H-M   'P 1'
#
loop_
_entity.id
_entity.type
_entity.pdbx_description
1 polymer ?
#
loop_
_entity_poly.entity_id
_entity_poly.type
_entity_poly.pdbx_seq_one_letter_code
_entity_poly.pdbx_strand_id
1 'polypeptide(L)'
;MADGWVVFVDNDGDGTFDTGDTPLRVGQATNSGVVIDGDTNFAKFVRFKPNGQNLGASTSIGTISIVIAPEKRCIRFGFIGRLRIDSGTDCP
;
A
#
# COMPACT_ATOMS: atom_id res chain seq x y z
N MET A 1 -14.12 -5.75 4.79
CA MET A 1 -13.06 -5.48 5.78
C MET A 1 -11.75 -5.83 5.11
N ALA A 2 -10.66 -5.11 5.37
CA ALA A 2 -9.36 -5.48 4.81
C ALA A 2 -8.75 -6.58 5.69
N ASP A 3 -8.43 -7.73 5.09
CA ASP A 3 -8.04 -8.95 5.79
C ASP A 3 -6.59 -8.94 6.33
N GLY A 4 -5.97 -7.75 6.42
CA GLY A 4 -4.57 -7.54 6.81
C GLY A 4 -3.68 -7.27 5.61
N TRP A 5 -2.36 -7.33 5.83
CA TRP A 5 -1.35 -7.15 4.78
C TRP A 5 -0.11 -8.00 5.06
N VAL A 6 0.67 -8.27 4.01
CA VAL A 6 1.96 -8.94 4.11
C VAL A 6 3.01 -8.14 3.34
N VAL A 7 4.21 -8.05 3.90
CA VAL A 7 5.42 -7.60 3.22
C VAL A 7 6.27 -8.84 3.00
N PHE A 8 6.73 -9.03 1.78
CA PHE A 8 7.46 -10.21 1.34
C PHE A 8 8.51 -9.84 0.29
N VAL A 9 9.46 -10.74 0.06
CA VAL A 9 10.34 -10.70 -1.10
C VAL A 9 9.58 -11.29 -2.27
N ASP A 10 9.23 -10.44 -3.23
CA ASP A 10 8.52 -10.75 -4.48
C ASP A 10 9.55 -11.16 -5.54
N ASN A 11 9.80 -12.47 -5.66
CA ASN A 11 10.91 -12.99 -6.45
C ASN A 11 10.64 -13.01 -7.96
N ASP A 12 9.38 -13.15 -8.36
CA ASP A 12 8.96 -13.22 -9.76
C ASP A 12 8.43 -11.88 -10.30
N GLY A 13 8.16 -10.92 -9.42
CA GLY A 13 7.74 -9.58 -9.78
C GLY A 13 6.28 -9.52 -10.23
N ASP A 14 5.39 -10.34 -9.66
CA ASP A 14 3.96 -10.33 -10.01
C ASP A 14 3.09 -9.53 -9.01
N GLY A 15 3.56 -9.33 -7.77
CA GLY A 15 2.91 -8.50 -6.75
C GLY A 15 1.87 -9.27 -5.93
N THR A 16 1.87 -10.60 -6.08
CA THR A 16 1.09 -11.57 -5.32
C THR A 16 2.02 -12.25 -4.32
N PHE A 17 1.51 -12.64 -3.15
CA PHE A 17 2.29 -13.46 -2.23
C PHE A 17 1.98 -14.93 -2.49
N ASP A 18 2.93 -15.68 -3.04
CA ASP A 18 2.72 -17.08 -3.38
C ASP A 18 3.95 -18.00 -3.22
N THR A 19 4.00 -19.11 -3.98
CA THR A 19 5.00 -20.16 -3.79
C THR A 19 6.36 -19.70 -4.30
N GLY A 20 7.30 -19.53 -3.37
CA GLY A 20 8.66 -19.09 -3.67
C GLY A 20 8.98 -17.72 -3.06
N ASP A 21 7.97 -17.00 -2.59
CA ASP A 21 8.15 -15.75 -1.88
C ASP A 21 8.53 -15.97 -0.42
N THR A 22 9.27 -15.01 0.12
CA THR A 22 9.69 -15.01 1.52
C THR A 22 8.92 -13.96 2.30
N PRO A 23 8.05 -14.33 3.26
CA PRO A 23 7.36 -13.37 4.10
C PRO A 23 8.37 -12.67 5.04
N LEU A 24 8.30 -11.35 5.09
CA LEU A 24 9.13 -10.51 5.95
C LEU A 24 8.34 -9.97 7.15
N ARG A 25 7.06 -9.62 6.93
CA ARG A 25 6.18 -9.10 7.98
C ARG A 25 4.72 -9.29 7.63
N VAL A 26 3.90 -9.64 8.62
CA VAL A 26 2.44 -9.70 8.49
C VAL A 26 1.80 -8.66 9.39
N GLY A 27 0.88 -7.87 8.84
CA GLY A 27 -0.01 -6.98 9.56
C GLY A 27 -1.40 -7.58 9.69
N GLN A 28 -1.96 -7.54 10.89
CA GLN A 28 -3.31 -8.03 11.15
C GLN A 28 -4.36 -7.15 10.47
N ALA A 29 -5.55 -7.72 10.25
CA ALA A 29 -6.72 -6.98 9.81
C ALA A 29 -7.01 -5.78 10.73
N THR A 30 -7.62 -4.73 10.17
CA THR A 30 -7.94 -3.55 10.95
C THR A 30 -9.10 -3.79 11.92
N ASN A 31 -9.09 -3.04 13.03
CA ASN A 31 -10.23 -3.01 13.95
C ASN A 31 -11.48 -2.45 13.24
N SER A 32 -12.66 -2.78 13.77
CA SER A 32 -13.93 -2.21 13.32
C SER A 32 -13.87 -0.68 13.28
N GLY A 33 -14.34 -0.09 12.18
CA GLY A 33 -14.39 1.37 11.98
C GLY A 33 -13.17 1.98 11.25
N VAL A 34 -12.12 1.20 10.97
CA VAL A 34 -10.99 1.64 10.14
C VAL A 34 -11.14 1.10 8.72
N VAL A 35 -11.11 2.00 7.74
CA VAL A 35 -11.09 1.65 6.31
C VAL A 35 -9.73 1.97 5.74
N ILE A 36 -9.07 0.97 5.14
CA ILE A 36 -7.86 1.15 4.33
C ILE A 36 -8.27 0.90 2.88
N ASP A 37 -7.97 1.86 2.01
CA ASP A 37 -8.30 1.76 0.59
C ASP A 37 -7.18 2.34 -0.28
N GLY A 38 -6.75 1.57 -1.28
CA GLY A 38 -5.79 2.00 -2.27
C GLY A 38 -6.50 2.43 -3.54
N ASP A 39 -5.96 3.41 -4.25
CA ASP A 39 -6.46 3.72 -5.59
C ASP A 39 -6.30 2.53 -6.55
N THR A 40 -6.82 2.65 -7.78
CA THR A 40 -6.77 1.58 -8.78
C THR A 40 -5.36 1.01 -9.01
N ASN A 41 -4.31 1.82 -8.84
CA ASN A 41 -2.94 1.40 -9.05
C ASN A 41 -2.36 0.62 -7.85
N PHE A 42 -2.80 0.93 -6.63
CA PHE A 42 -2.33 0.30 -5.39
C PHE A 42 -3.41 -0.48 -4.64
N ALA A 43 -4.49 -0.85 -5.32
CA ALA A 43 -5.64 -1.53 -4.73
C ALA A 43 -5.30 -2.88 -4.07
N LYS A 44 -4.22 -3.54 -4.51
CA LYS A 44 -3.81 -4.86 -4.03
C LYS A 44 -2.40 -4.90 -3.44
N PHE A 45 -1.45 -4.19 -4.05
CA PHE A 45 -0.05 -4.24 -3.64
C PHE A 45 0.68 -2.93 -3.93
N VAL A 46 1.83 -2.78 -3.28
CA VAL A 46 2.89 -1.84 -3.66
C VAL A 46 4.19 -2.61 -3.66
N ARG A 47 4.94 -2.56 -4.76
CA ARG A 47 6.29 -3.14 -4.84
C ARG A 47 7.35 -2.06 -4.75
N PHE A 48 8.47 -2.35 -4.09
CA PHE A 48 9.66 -1.50 -4.11
C PHE A 48 10.80 -2.19 -4.84
N LYS A 49 11.46 -1.46 -5.75
CA LYS A 49 12.66 -1.91 -6.46
C LYS A 49 13.90 -1.70 -5.56
N PRO A 50 15.05 -2.35 -5.86
CA PRO A 50 16.28 -2.17 -5.10
C PRO A 50 16.78 -0.71 -5.01
N ASN A 51 16.42 0.13 -5.98
CA ASN A 51 16.74 1.56 -5.98
C ASN A 51 15.75 2.43 -5.17
N GLY A 52 14.81 1.80 -4.45
CA GLY A 52 13.81 2.47 -3.64
C GLY A 52 12.56 2.92 -4.39
N GLN A 53 12.53 2.88 -5.73
CA GLN A 53 11.34 3.27 -6.49
C GLN A 53 10.17 2.30 -6.23
N ASN A 54 8.98 2.85 -6.02
CA ASN A 54 7.77 2.05 -5.90
C ASN A 54 7.11 1.80 -7.27
N LEU A 55 6.33 0.73 -7.37
CA LEU A 55 5.54 0.35 -8.54
C LEU A 55 4.24 -0.33 -8.08
N GLY A 56 3.12 0.06 -8.68
CA GLY A 56 1.82 -0.59 -8.52
C GLY A 56 1.46 -1.43 -9.74
N ALA A 57 0.17 -1.66 -9.95
CA ALA A 57 -0.33 -2.44 -11.08
C ALA A 57 -0.07 -1.76 -12.45
N SER A 58 -0.05 -0.42 -12.51
CA SER A 58 0.06 0.34 -13.76
C SER A 58 1.07 1.50 -13.73
N THR A 59 1.32 2.11 -12.57
CA THR A 59 2.19 3.28 -12.44
C THR A 59 2.92 3.32 -11.08
N SER A 60 3.83 4.27 -10.90
CA SER A 60 4.55 4.54 -9.65
C SER A 60 3.92 5.65 -8.80
N ILE A 61 2.79 6.22 -9.23
CA ILE A 61 2.08 7.27 -8.47
C ILE A 61 0.78 6.71 -7.93
N GLY A 62 0.34 7.26 -6.80
CA GLY A 62 -0.97 6.97 -6.27
C GLY A 62 -1.02 7.13 -4.76
N THR A 63 -2.12 6.68 -4.18
CA THR A 63 -2.45 6.92 -2.78
C THR A 63 -3.04 5.68 -2.13
N ILE A 64 -2.61 5.42 -0.89
CA ILE A 64 -3.36 4.58 0.06
C ILE A 64 -3.98 5.51 1.10
N SER A 65 -5.29 5.42 1.27
CA SER A 65 -6.04 6.16 2.28
C SER A 65 -6.36 5.29 3.49
N ILE A 66 -6.35 5.93 4.65
CA ILE A 66 -6.71 5.33 5.93
C ILE A 66 -7.74 6.27 6.55
N VAL A 67 -8.96 5.77 6.73
CA VAL A 67 -10.10 6.52 7.23
C VAL A 67 -10.53 5.94 8.57
N ILE A 68 -10.61 6.82 9.56
CA ILE A 68 -11.26 6.59 10.85
C ILE A 68 -12.23 7.75 10.98
N ALA A 69 -13.50 7.56 10.64
CA ALA A 69 -14.41 8.69 10.46
C ALA A 69 -14.51 9.56 11.73
N PRO A 70 -14.41 10.91 11.61
CA PRO A 70 -14.34 11.70 10.36
C PRO A 70 -12.92 11.95 9.84
N GLU A 71 -11.88 11.50 10.53
CA GLU A 71 -10.50 11.72 10.13
C GLU A 71 -10.04 10.83 8.96
N LYS A 72 -9.18 11.40 8.11
CA LYS A 72 -8.51 10.68 7.03
C LYS A 72 -7.02 11.02 7.00
N ARG A 73 -6.23 10.01 6.63
CA ARG A 73 -4.78 10.08 6.38
C ARG A 73 -4.50 9.44 5.04
N CYS A 74 -3.52 9.97 4.32
CA CYS A 74 -3.13 9.39 3.04
C CYS A 74 -1.62 9.26 2.91
N ILE A 75 -1.23 8.06 2.53
CA ILE A 75 0.13 7.71 2.15
C ILE A 75 0.23 7.94 0.65
N ARG A 76 0.98 8.97 0.26
CA ARG A 76 1.23 9.28 -1.14
C ARG A 76 2.51 8.63 -1.63
N PHE A 77 2.41 8.02 -2.79
CA PHE A 77 3.51 7.44 -3.55
C PHE A 77 3.83 8.35 -4.73
N GLY A 78 5.12 8.63 -4.93
CA GLY A 78 5.61 9.39 -6.07
C GLY A 78 6.68 8.62 -6.82
N PHE A 79 7.06 9.09 -8.01
CA PHE A 79 7.94 8.40 -8.95
C PHE A 79 9.32 7.91 -8.43
N ILE A 80 9.77 8.45 -7.29
CA ILE A 80 11.10 8.19 -6.72
C ILE A 80 11.07 7.35 -5.43
N GLY A 81 9.91 6.81 -5.02
CA GLY A 81 9.82 5.96 -3.83
C GLY A 81 9.66 6.69 -2.50
N ARG A 82 9.76 8.02 -2.48
CA ARG A 82 9.58 8.79 -1.25
C ARG A 82 8.11 8.87 -0.86
N LEU A 83 7.76 8.20 0.24
CA LEU A 83 6.43 8.26 0.83
C LEU A 83 6.21 9.58 1.57
N ARG A 84 4.98 10.11 1.49
CA ARG A 84 4.51 11.23 2.31
C ARG A 84 3.19 10.86 2.98
N ILE A 85 2.98 11.37 4.20
CA ILE A 85 1.72 11.20 4.92
C ILE A 85 1.08 12.59 5.04
N ASP A 86 -0.12 12.73 4.48
CA ASP A 86 -0.93 13.93 4.62
C ASP A 86 -2.15 13.67 5.52
N SER A 87 -2.69 14.75 6.09
CA SER A 87 -3.91 14.76 6.91
C SER A 87 -4.97 15.70 6.31
N GLY A 88 -6.23 15.30 6.31
CA GLY A 88 -7.36 16.14 5.86
C GLY A 88 -8.54 15.31 5.36
N THR A 89 -9.69 15.94 5.13
CA THR A 89 -10.91 15.28 4.62
C THR A 89 -10.74 14.80 3.17
N ASP A 90 -10.00 15.56 2.37
CA ASP A 90 -9.71 15.30 0.98
C ASP A 90 -8.20 15.21 0.81
N CYS A 91 -7.65 14.01 0.98
CA CYS A 91 -6.31 13.78 0.49
C CYS A 91 -6.28 14.00 -1.02
N PRO A 92 -5.27 14.71 -1.55
CA PRO A 92 -5.19 15.12 -2.94
C PRO A 92 -5.07 13.94 -3.91
#